data_AF-A0A0F2LZJ3-F1
#
_entry.id   AF-A0A0F2LZJ3-F1
#
_cell.length_a   1.000
_cell.length_b   1.000
_cell.length_c   1.000
_cell.angle_alpha   90.00
_cell.angle_beta   90.00
_cell.angle_gamma   90.00
#
_symmetry.space_group_name_H-M   'P 1'
#
loop_
_entity.id
_entity.type
_entity.pdbx_description
1 polymer ?
#
loop_
_entity_poly.entity_id
_entity_poly.type
_entity_poly.pdbx_seq_one_letter_code
_entity_poly.pdbx_strand_id
1 'polypeptide(L)'
;MPIPDKTFTRDEVAASAKKLTAEGGDDAPVLFIIDAVVYDVADFLDAHPGGEFVLRQVAGKDATSDFYNLHRQEALEKYIDDLAVGTIKGETPSIVRPKPGDLSLVPYAEPLWLSPVFKTPYFNDSHRRLQRALRQFVDTHVKPEAIEKERTGEHLGQPLIDKMAAAGILHMRLGPGKHLHGVRLLKSEANPDGVMDGSEFDYFHDMIAAQEFVRPASRGFQDGNMAGLTIGLTVVLHYSNDAALQKRVMEECLTGRKKICLAITEAFAGSDVARLRTTAVKTPDGKHYIVNGTKKWITNGVFCDYFVVGCQTDKGMSVLLVERGEGVETKAIKTSYSAAAGTTYITFDNVKVPAGNLLGQENKGIYVILANFNHERWGMACAVNRYSRLVVEECLKWSHQRLVFGKRLIDQPVIRLKLAKMIALVESHQSWLETITYQMCKLPFDQQAKHMGGPIGLLKMSSTRMAHEIADEAVQIWGGRGLTQTGMGRVIENFNRTYKFDAILGGAEEVLGDLGVRQAMKFMPKAVL
;
A
#
# COMPACT_ATOMS: atom_id res chain seq x y z
N MET A 1 19.25 -13.80 14.45
CA MET A 1 20.53 -14.56 14.50
C MET A 1 20.29 -15.98 13.97
N PRO A 2 21.31 -16.73 13.51
CA PRO A 2 21.11 -18.15 13.24
C PRO A 2 20.73 -18.88 14.53
N ILE A 3 19.89 -19.92 14.41
CA ILE A 3 19.56 -20.81 15.54
C ILE A 3 20.89 -21.36 16.08
N PRO A 4 21.10 -21.41 17.41
CA PRO A 4 22.33 -21.95 17.98
C PRO A 4 22.65 -23.34 17.43
N ASP A 5 23.94 -23.64 17.20
CA ASP A 5 24.41 -24.94 16.69
C ASP A 5 24.39 -26.05 17.76
N LYS A 6 23.46 -25.95 18.70
CA LYS A 6 23.21 -26.94 19.75
C LYS A 6 22.17 -27.92 19.25
N THR A 7 22.39 -29.21 19.52
CA THR A 7 21.41 -30.26 19.21
C THR A 7 20.87 -30.89 20.49
N PHE A 8 19.61 -31.34 20.42
CA PHE A 8 18.90 -32.02 21.49
C PHE A 8 18.29 -33.32 20.98
N THR A 9 18.13 -34.28 21.88
CA THR A 9 17.28 -35.45 21.70
C THR A 9 15.86 -35.14 22.19
N ARG A 10 14.87 -35.88 21.70
CA ARG A 10 13.48 -35.74 22.16
C ARG A 10 13.32 -36.11 23.64
N ASP A 11 14.18 -37.01 24.16
CA ASP A 11 14.20 -37.37 25.58
C ASP A 11 14.74 -36.23 26.47
N GLU A 12 15.76 -35.50 26.01
CA GLU A 12 16.27 -34.30 26.70
C GLU A 12 15.20 -33.20 26.75
N VAL A 13 14.44 -33.01 25.66
CA VAL A 13 13.29 -32.10 25.64
C VAL A 13 12.21 -32.59 26.61
N ALA A 14 11.82 -33.86 26.55
CA ALA A 14 10.80 -34.43 27.43
C ALA A 14 11.16 -34.32 28.92
N ALA A 15 12.45 -34.45 29.26
CA ALA A 15 12.94 -34.31 30.62
C ALA A 15 12.74 -32.88 31.19
N SER A 16 12.70 -31.84 30.36
CA SER A 16 12.50 -30.46 30.83
C SER A 16 11.10 -30.22 31.41
N ALA A 17 10.10 -31.03 31.01
CA ALA A 17 8.74 -30.93 31.55
C ALA A 17 8.67 -31.18 33.07
N LYS A 18 9.68 -31.84 33.65
CA LYS A 18 9.77 -32.12 35.10
C LYS A 18 9.90 -30.85 35.95
N LYS A 19 10.36 -29.72 35.39
CA LYS A 19 10.36 -28.40 36.08
C LYS A 19 8.95 -27.97 36.51
N LEU A 20 7.92 -28.37 35.76
CA LEU A 20 6.54 -27.94 35.98
C LEU A 20 5.80 -28.81 37.02
N THR A 21 6.53 -29.70 37.70
CA THR A 21 6.10 -30.49 38.85
C THR A 21 6.90 -30.07 40.09
N ALA A 22 6.44 -30.38 41.30
CA ALA A 22 6.93 -29.85 42.60
C ALA A 22 8.43 -30.11 42.96
N GLU A 23 9.24 -30.60 42.02
CA GLU A 23 10.66 -30.96 42.16
C GLU A 23 11.61 -30.01 41.37
N GLY A 24 11.10 -28.99 40.68
CA GLY A 24 11.92 -28.04 39.89
C GLY A 24 12.23 -26.72 40.62
N GLY A 25 13.45 -26.19 40.46
CA GLY A 25 13.80 -24.83 40.88
C GLY A 25 13.39 -23.76 39.86
N ASP A 26 13.25 -22.51 40.30
CA ASP A 26 12.71 -21.38 39.51
C ASP A 26 13.47 -21.11 38.18
N ASP A 27 14.74 -21.52 38.06
CA ASP A 27 15.63 -21.21 36.91
C ASP A 27 15.78 -22.31 35.84
N ALA A 28 15.10 -23.46 35.94
CA ALA A 28 15.26 -24.54 34.96
C ALA A 28 14.66 -24.23 33.55
N PRO A 29 15.12 -24.84 32.45
CA PRO A 29 14.56 -24.60 31.12
C PRO A 29 13.17 -25.23 30.95
N VAL A 30 12.32 -24.64 30.11
CA VAL A 30 11.04 -25.24 29.68
C VAL A 30 11.06 -25.38 28.17
N LEU A 31 11.44 -26.57 27.71
CA LEU A 31 11.69 -26.85 26.31
C LEU A 31 10.43 -27.36 25.59
N PHE A 32 10.24 -26.98 24.34
CA PHE A 32 9.37 -27.68 23.40
C PHE A 32 9.93 -27.61 21.98
N ILE A 33 9.41 -28.45 21.09
CA ILE A 33 9.83 -28.52 19.69
C ILE A 33 8.75 -27.90 18.80
N ILE A 34 9.15 -27.01 17.88
CA ILE A 34 8.33 -26.58 16.74
C ILE A 34 9.18 -26.70 15.48
N ASP A 35 8.76 -27.55 14.54
CA ASP A 35 9.43 -27.79 13.25
C ASP A 35 10.94 -28.08 13.42
N ALA A 36 11.26 -29.09 14.24
CA ALA A 36 12.62 -29.52 14.59
C ALA A 36 13.48 -28.48 15.35
N VAL A 37 12.99 -27.26 15.59
CA VAL A 37 13.66 -26.25 16.42
C VAL A 37 13.22 -26.40 17.87
N VAL A 38 14.18 -26.35 18.79
CA VAL A 38 13.94 -26.40 20.23
C VAL A 38 13.90 -24.98 20.78
N TYR A 39 12.82 -24.66 21.46
CA TYR A 39 12.62 -23.37 22.12
C TYR A 39 12.64 -23.54 23.62
N ASP A 40 13.34 -22.67 24.33
CA ASP A 40 13.18 -22.49 25.77
C ASP A 40 12.25 -21.31 26.02
N VAL A 41 11.15 -21.57 26.72
CA VAL A 41 10.12 -20.58 26.99
C VAL A 41 9.97 -20.24 28.46
N ALA A 42 10.90 -20.65 29.32
CA ALA A 42 10.80 -20.41 30.76
C ALA A 42 10.45 -18.95 31.09
N ASP A 43 11.14 -17.99 30.48
CA ASP A 43 10.93 -16.55 30.69
C ASP A 43 9.73 -15.98 29.91
N PHE A 44 9.14 -16.76 29.01
CA PHE A 44 8.00 -16.37 28.18
C PHE A 44 6.66 -16.91 28.70
N LEU A 45 6.67 -17.80 29.68
CA LEU A 45 5.48 -18.43 30.26
C LEU A 45 4.42 -17.39 30.69
N ASP A 46 4.84 -16.40 31.49
CA ASP A 46 3.97 -15.35 32.02
C ASP A 46 3.61 -14.29 30.97
N ALA A 47 4.46 -14.12 29.96
CA ALA A 47 4.27 -13.17 28.86
C ALA A 47 3.38 -13.73 27.74
N HIS A 48 3.07 -15.03 27.74
CA HIS A 48 2.30 -15.66 26.68
C HIS A 48 0.86 -15.13 26.66
N PRO A 49 0.36 -14.55 25.54
CA PRO A 49 -0.96 -13.92 25.48
C PRO A 49 -2.14 -14.86 25.75
N GLY A 50 -1.97 -16.16 25.53
CA GLY A 50 -2.96 -17.19 25.83
C GLY A 50 -2.92 -17.70 27.27
N GLY A 51 -2.05 -17.14 28.11
CA GLY A 51 -1.75 -17.61 29.46
C GLY A 51 -0.76 -18.78 29.47
N GLU A 52 -0.05 -18.91 30.59
CA GLU A 52 0.97 -19.93 30.81
C GLU A 52 0.43 -21.37 30.68
N PHE A 53 -0.81 -21.60 31.11
CA PHE A 53 -1.43 -22.94 31.12
C PHE A 53 -1.38 -23.63 29.75
N VAL A 54 -1.49 -22.87 28.65
CA VAL A 54 -1.42 -23.41 27.28
C VAL A 54 -0.03 -23.97 26.98
N LEU A 55 1.02 -23.25 27.37
CA LEU A 55 2.40 -23.69 27.17
C LEU A 55 2.74 -24.88 28.07
N ARG A 56 2.22 -24.91 29.31
CA ARG A 56 2.38 -26.04 30.23
C ARG A 56 1.84 -27.36 29.68
N GLN A 57 0.77 -27.34 28.88
CA GLN A 57 0.20 -28.55 28.28
C GLN A 57 1.11 -29.22 27.24
N VAL A 58 1.97 -28.44 26.61
CA VAL A 58 2.86 -28.89 25.52
C VAL A 58 4.35 -28.87 25.91
N ALA A 59 4.66 -28.53 27.16
CA ALA A 59 6.02 -28.56 27.68
C ALA A 59 6.64 -29.96 27.59
N GLY A 60 7.89 -30.00 27.15
CA GLY A 60 8.66 -31.21 26.87
C GLY A 60 8.16 -32.02 25.66
N LYS A 61 7.25 -31.47 24.84
CA LYS A 61 6.68 -32.19 23.69
C LYS A 61 7.07 -31.55 22.37
N ASP A 62 6.81 -32.31 21.31
CA ASP A 62 6.71 -31.76 19.96
C ASP A 62 5.36 -31.09 19.78
N ALA A 63 5.37 -29.76 19.91
CA ALA A 63 4.19 -28.90 19.85
C ALA A 63 3.93 -28.40 18.42
N THR A 64 4.62 -28.93 17.40
CA THR A 64 4.53 -28.45 16.01
C THR A 64 3.08 -28.40 15.52
N SER A 65 2.31 -29.48 15.73
CA SER A 65 0.92 -29.55 15.30
C SER A 65 0.02 -28.59 16.09
N ASP A 66 0.20 -28.50 17.41
CA ASP A 66 -0.56 -27.60 18.27
C ASP A 66 -0.30 -26.12 17.92
N PHE A 67 0.96 -25.78 17.68
CA PHE A 67 1.38 -24.45 17.26
C PHE A 67 0.73 -24.07 15.93
N TYR A 68 0.88 -24.88 14.88
CA TYR A 68 0.30 -24.57 13.56
C TYR A 68 -1.22 -24.72 13.50
N ASN A 69 -1.88 -25.31 14.50
CA ASN A 69 -3.34 -25.22 14.59
C ASN A 69 -3.83 -23.81 14.97
N LEU A 70 -3.00 -23.02 15.67
CA LEU A 70 -3.39 -21.73 16.26
C LEU A 70 -2.62 -20.52 15.73
N HIS A 71 -1.38 -20.74 15.29
CA HIS A 71 -0.39 -19.73 14.92
C HIS A 71 0.21 -20.01 13.55
N ARG A 72 0.92 -19.05 12.99
CA ARG A 72 1.80 -19.29 11.84
C ARG A 72 3.25 -19.07 12.23
N GLN A 73 4.16 -19.49 11.34
CA GLN A 73 5.59 -19.34 11.53
C GLN A 73 5.99 -17.89 11.81
N GLU A 74 5.31 -16.92 11.21
CA GLU A 74 5.55 -15.50 11.41
C GLU A 74 5.36 -15.05 12.87
N ALA A 75 4.61 -15.80 13.68
CA ALA A 75 4.48 -15.52 15.11
C ALA A 75 5.79 -15.80 15.89
N LEU A 76 6.64 -16.70 15.40
CA LEU A 76 7.94 -17.01 16.00
C LEU A 76 9.02 -16.02 15.58
N GLU A 77 8.87 -15.29 14.47
CA GLU A 77 9.90 -14.36 13.97
C GLU A 77 10.34 -13.32 15.01
N LYS A 78 9.44 -12.90 15.91
CA LYS A 78 9.74 -11.93 16.97
C LYS A 78 10.49 -12.51 18.15
N TYR A 79 10.43 -13.82 18.35
CA TYR A 79 10.90 -14.49 19.56
C TYR A 79 12.00 -15.49 19.27
N ILE A 80 12.20 -15.87 18.01
CA ILE A 80 13.12 -16.95 17.63
C ILE A 80 14.57 -16.65 18.01
N ASP A 81 14.97 -15.37 18.01
CA ASP A 81 16.33 -14.98 18.38
C ASP A 81 16.56 -15.06 19.89
N ASP A 82 15.51 -14.94 20.70
CA ASP A 82 15.58 -14.97 22.17
C ASP A 82 15.27 -16.36 22.74
N LEU A 83 14.34 -17.10 22.12
CA LEU A 83 13.80 -18.34 22.65
C LEU A 83 14.38 -19.60 21.99
N ALA A 84 14.91 -19.53 20.76
CA ALA A 84 15.43 -20.74 20.11
C ALA A 84 16.81 -21.12 20.66
N VAL A 85 16.92 -22.32 21.22
CA VAL A 85 18.13 -22.82 21.90
C VAL A 85 18.88 -23.90 21.14
N GLY A 86 18.31 -24.42 20.04
CA GLY A 86 18.96 -25.41 19.18
C GLY A 86 17.97 -26.17 18.28
N THR A 87 18.38 -27.33 17.79
CA THR A 87 17.58 -28.19 16.91
C THR A 87 17.55 -29.64 17.39
N ILE A 88 16.61 -30.45 16.89
CA ILE A 88 16.60 -31.89 17.15
C ILE A 88 17.69 -32.57 16.33
N LYS A 89 18.49 -33.41 17.00
CA LYS A 89 19.61 -34.12 16.40
C LYS A 89 19.15 -34.96 15.20
N GLY A 90 19.71 -34.65 14.02
CA GLY A 90 19.42 -35.38 12.77
C GLY A 90 18.14 -34.94 12.06
N GLU A 91 17.43 -33.93 12.57
CA GLU A 91 16.25 -33.33 11.94
C GLU A 91 16.60 -31.93 11.42
N THR A 92 15.98 -31.54 10.31
CA THR A 92 16.11 -30.18 9.74
C THR A 92 14.74 -29.51 9.70
N PRO A 93 14.63 -28.23 10.12
CA PRO A 93 13.38 -27.49 10.00
C PRO A 93 12.88 -27.50 8.55
N SER A 94 11.60 -27.83 8.38
CA SER A 94 10.96 -27.95 7.08
C SER A 94 10.43 -26.61 6.55
N ILE A 95 10.19 -25.65 7.44
CA ILE A 95 9.64 -24.34 7.10
C ILE A 95 10.75 -23.33 6.90
N VAL A 96 10.95 -22.98 5.62
CA VAL A 96 11.90 -21.95 5.21
C VAL A 96 11.35 -20.58 5.57
N ARG A 97 12.11 -19.84 6.39
CA ARG A 97 11.78 -18.45 6.74
C ARG A 97 12.00 -17.55 5.52
N PRO A 98 10.98 -16.76 5.10
CA PRO A 98 11.18 -15.78 4.04
C PRO A 98 12.13 -14.69 4.53
N LYS A 99 13.10 -14.34 3.69
CA LYS A 99 13.98 -13.21 3.89
C LYS A 99 13.39 -11.97 3.21
N PRO A 100 13.74 -10.76 3.67
CA PRO A 100 13.44 -9.55 2.90
C PRO A 100 13.88 -9.71 1.45
N GLY A 101 13.04 -9.29 0.49
CA GLY A 101 13.33 -9.46 -0.93
C GLY A 101 12.78 -10.75 -1.57
N ASP A 102 12.41 -11.75 -0.76
CA ASP A 102 11.96 -13.04 -1.30
C ASP A 102 10.61 -12.93 -2.03
N LEU A 103 10.46 -13.76 -3.06
CA LEU A 103 9.17 -13.99 -3.71
C LEU A 103 8.37 -15.01 -2.89
N SER A 104 7.05 -14.81 -2.81
CA SER A 104 6.21 -15.85 -2.24
C SER A 104 6.19 -17.09 -3.15
N LEU A 105 6.40 -18.26 -2.56
CA LEU A 105 6.32 -19.55 -3.25
C LEU A 105 4.88 -20.10 -3.27
N VAL A 106 3.94 -19.43 -2.59
CA VAL A 106 2.53 -19.82 -2.60
C VAL A 106 1.98 -19.61 -4.01
N PRO A 107 1.30 -20.60 -4.62
CA PRO A 107 0.70 -20.43 -5.94
C PRO A 107 -0.19 -19.18 -6.00
N TYR A 108 -0.06 -18.40 -7.07
CA TYR A 108 -0.79 -17.15 -7.30
C TYR A 108 -0.53 -16.00 -6.31
N ALA A 109 0.41 -16.14 -5.37
CA ALA A 109 0.78 -15.05 -4.46
C ALA A 109 1.58 -13.93 -5.15
N GLU A 110 2.26 -14.24 -6.25
CA GLU A 110 2.92 -13.28 -7.12
C GLU A 110 2.24 -13.23 -8.49
N PRO A 111 2.23 -12.06 -9.17
CA PRO A 111 1.87 -11.98 -10.58
C PRO A 111 2.70 -12.95 -11.43
N LEU A 112 2.10 -13.52 -12.48
CA LEU A 112 2.72 -14.57 -13.28
C LEU A 112 4.10 -14.19 -13.82
N TRP A 113 4.32 -12.93 -14.19
CA TRP A 113 5.60 -12.47 -14.72
C TRP A 113 6.78 -12.60 -13.74
N LEU A 114 6.53 -12.65 -12.42
CA LEU A 114 7.56 -12.88 -11.40
C LEU A 114 7.92 -14.35 -11.22
N SER A 115 7.05 -15.26 -11.63
CA SER A 115 7.38 -16.69 -11.64
C SER A 115 8.33 -17.01 -12.79
N PRO A 116 9.40 -17.79 -12.54
CA PRO A 116 10.39 -18.13 -13.58
C PRO A 116 9.81 -19.01 -14.70
N VAL A 117 8.68 -19.67 -14.46
CA VAL A 117 8.04 -20.61 -15.40
C VAL A 117 7.29 -19.87 -16.51
N PHE A 118 6.68 -18.72 -16.21
CA PHE A 118 5.86 -17.98 -17.17
C PHE A 118 6.68 -16.97 -17.97
N LYS A 119 6.21 -16.67 -19.18
CA LYS A 119 6.79 -15.67 -20.07
C LYS A 119 5.85 -14.48 -20.20
N THR A 120 6.40 -13.32 -20.50
CA THR A 120 5.66 -12.07 -20.63
C THR A 120 6.25 -11.20 -21.73
N PRO A 121 5.42 -10.51 -22.53
CA PRO A 121 5.91 -9.52 -23.49
C PRO A 121 6.14 -8.13 -22.84
N TYR A 122 5.70 -7.92 -21.60
CA TYR A 122 5.65 -6.61 -20.96
C TYR A 122 6.87 -6.28 -20.10
N PHE A 123 7.41 -7.31 -19.42
CA PHE A 123 8.50 -7.12 -18.46
C PHE A 123 9.83 -7.62 -19.02
N ASN A 124 10.90 -6.96 -18.59
CA ASN A 124 12.28 -7.21 -19.01
C ASN A 124 13.20 -7.18 -17.77
N ASP A 125 14.51 -7.19 -17.98
CA ASP A 125 15.45 -7.23 -16.86
C ASP A 125 15.49 -5.95 -16.02
N SER A 126 15.23 -4.75 -16.59
CA SER A 126 15.21 -3.52 -15.79
C SER A 126 14.05 -3.54 -14.79
N HIS A 127 12.88 -4.02 -15.22
CA HIS A 127 11.72 -4.25 -14.35
C HIS A 127 12.04 -5.21 -13.20
N ARG A 128 12.70 -6.35 -13.51
CA ARG A 128 13.08 -7.35 -12.50
C ARG A 128 14.12 -6.82 -11.52
N ARG A 129 15.10 -6.03 -11.99
CA ARG A 129 16.11 -5.38 -11.13
C ARG A 129 15.46 -4.42 -10.15
N LEU A 130 14.60 -3.53 -10.64
CA LEU A 130 13.86 -2.58 -9.80
C LEU A 130 13.00 -3.33 -8.78
N GLN A 131 12.22 -4.33 -9.23
CA GLN A 131 11.32 -5.08 -8.37
C GLN A 131 12.05 -5.72 -7.19
N ARG A 132 13.17 -6.41 -7.44
CA ARG A 132 13.96 -7.07 -6.39
C ARG A 132 14.48 -6.07 -5.36
N ALA A 133 15.06 -4.97 -5.82
CA ALA A 133 15.63 -3.95 -4.94
C ALA A 133 14.55 -3.20 -4.15
N LEU A 134 13.43 -2.88 -4.79
CA LEU A 134 12.34 -2.18 -4.13
C LEU A 134 11.67 -3.07 -3.09
N ARG A 135 11.51 -4.36 -3.41
CA ARG A 135 10.99 -5.34 -2.46
C ARG A 135 11.86 -5.44 -1.21
N GLN A 136 13.17 -5.56 -1.39
CA GLN A 136 14.13 -5.55 -0.29
C GLN A 136 13.97 -4.29 0.57
N PHE A 137 13.89 -3.11 -0.05
CA PHE A 137 13.70 -1.85 0.66
C PHE A 137 12.39 -1.82 1.43
N VAL A 138 11.29 -2.25 0.80
CA VAL A 138 9.96 -2.29 1.43
C VAL A 138 9.96 -3.24 2.62
N ASP A 139 10.43 -4.47 2.45
CA ASP A 139 10.43 -5.49 3.50
C ASP A 139 11.31 -5.08 4.69
N THR A 140 12.43 -4.38 4.42
CA THR A 140 13.42 -4.01 5.45
C THR A 140 13.06 -2.71 6.18
N HIS A 141 12.56 -1.70 5.45
CA HIS A 141 12.42 -0.34 5.99
C HIS A 141 10.97 0.11 6.08
N VAL A 142 10.13 -0.23 5.10
CA VAL A 142 8.75 0.27 5.04
C VAL A 142 7.82 -0.60 5.88
N LYS A 143 7.89 -1.93 5.75
CA LYS A 143 6.97 -2.87 6.39
C LYS A 143 6.93 -2.75 7.92
N PRO A 144 8.07 -2.65 8.65
CA PRO A 144 8.03 -2.52 10.11
C PRO A 144 7.29 -1.26 10.54
N GLU A 145 7.60 -0.11 9.92
CA GLU A 145 6.96 1.15 10.24
C GLU A 145 5.50 1.19 9.79
N ALA A 146 5.18 0.60 8.63
CA ALA A 146 3.82 0.50 8.12
C ALA A 146 2.89 -0.25 9.07
N ILE A 147 3.36 -1.36 9.65
CA ILE A 147 2.58 -2.15 10.61
C ILE A 147 2.37 -1.35 11.89
N GLU A 148 3.41 -0.69 12.39
CA GLU A 148 3.33 0.06 13.64
C GLU A 148 2.44 1.31 13.50
N LYS A 149 2.63 2.10 12.44
CA LYS A 149 1.84 3.32 12.20
C LYS A 149 0.39 3.03 11.86
N GLU A 150 0.10 1.92 11.16
CA GLU A 150 -1.28 1.47 10.98
C GLU A 150 -1.97 1.21 12.33
N ARG A 151 -1.24 0.60 13.29
CA ARG A 151 -1.74 0.27 14.62
C ARG A 151 -1.90 1.50 15.51
N THR A 152 -0.92 2.41 15.53
CA THR A 152 -0.95 3.60 16.41
C THR A 152 -1.77 4.75 15.83
N GLY A 153 -1.93 4.79 14.50
CA GLY A 153 -2.53 5.93 13.81
C GLY A 153 -1.60 7.14 13.67
N GLU A 154 -0.34 7.01 14.07
CA GLU A 154 0.67 8.06 13.91
C GLU A 154 1.10 8.23 12.45
N HIS A 155 1.65 9.40 12.15
CA HIS A 155 2.19 9.70 10.83
C HIS A 155 3.56 9.04 10.60
N LEU A 156 3.90 8.91 9.32
CA LEU A 156 5.20 8.45 8.85
C LEU A 156 6.33 9.30 9.46
N GLY A 157 7.35 8.63 10.00
CA GLY A 157 8.53 9.28 10.56
C GLY A 157 9.46 9.86 9.49
N GLN A 158 10.10 10.98 9.81
CA GLN A 158 11.10 11.61 8.94
C GLN A 158 12.25 10.66 8.54
N PRO A 159 12.78 9.77 9.42
CA PRO A 159 13.87 8.87 9.02
C PRO A 159 13.54 7.96 7.83
N LEU A 160 12.29 7.46 7.72
CA LEU A 160 11.89 6.66 6.56
C LEU A 160 11.65 7.53 5.32
N ILE A 161 11.15 8.76 5.49
CA ILE A 161 11.06 9.74 4.41
C ILE A 161 12.44 10.04 3.83
N ASP A 162 13.44 10.28 4.68
CA ASP A 162 14.82 10.57 4.27
C ASP A 162 15.44 9.39 3.52
N LYS A 163 15.21 8.16 4.01
CA LYS A 163 15.64 6.94 3.31
C LYS A 163 14.98 6.81 1.92
N MET A 164 13.68 7.07 1.82
CA MET A 164 12.98 7.06 0.52
C MET A 164 13.48 8.17 -0.42
N ALA A 165 13.76 9.36 0.10
CA ALA A 165 14.31 10.47 -0.67
C ALA A 165 15.70 10.12 -1.22
N ALA A 166 16.61 9.63 -0.36
CA ALA A 166 17.96 9.22 -0.73
C ALA A 166 17.98 8.07 -1.74
N ALA A 167 17.00 7.16 -1.66
CA ALA A 167 16.83 6.06 -2.61
C ALA A 167 16.14 6.48 -3.92
N GLY A 168 15.78 7.76 -4.10
CA GLY A 168 15.04 8.23 -5.29
C GLY A 168 13.59 7.75 -5.35
N ILE A 169 13.06 7.13 -4.29
CA ILE A 169 11.70 6.60 -4.22
C ILE A 169 10.66 7.72 -4.32
N LEU A 170 10.91 8.86 -3.69
CA LEU A 170 9.98 10.00 -3.80
C LEU A 170 9.89 10.53 -5.24
N HIS A 171 10.95 10.38 -6.05
CA HIS A 171 10.93 10.78 -7.45
C HIS A 171 10.15 9.77 -8.31
N MET A 172 10.41 8.46 -8.13
CA MET A 172 9.81 7.43 -8.98
C MET A 172 8.29 7.32 -8.79
N ARG A 173 7.78 7.67 -7.61
CA ARG A 173 6.34 7.64 -7.29
C ARG A 173 5.52 8.74 -7.97
N LEU A 174 6.14 9.66 -8.70
CA LEU A 174 5.46 10.62 -9.60
C LEU A 174 5.22 10.01 -11.00
N GLY A 175 5.67 8.78 -11.25
CA GLY A 175 5.64 8.14 -12.56
C GLY A 175 6.80 8.56 -13.47
N PRO A 176 6.85 8.03 -14.71
CA PRO A 176 7.91 8.32 -15.67
C PRO A 176 7.89 9.79 -16.12
N GLY A 177 9.06 10.42 -16.23
CA GLY A 177 9.16 11.81 -16.66
C GLY A 177 10.56 12.43 -16.49
N LYS A 178 10.71 13.66 -16.97
CA LYS A 178 12.01 14.38 -16.95
C LYS A 178 12.56 14.63 -15.55
N HIS A 179 11.70 14.65 -14.52
CA HIS A 179 12.11 14.79 -13.12
C HIS A 179 12.94 13.60 -12.61
N LEU A 180 12.93 12.47 -13.32
CA LEU A 180 13.75 11.30 -13.02
C LEU A 180 15.12 11.31 -13.72
N HIS A 181 15.33 12.15 -14.72
CA HIS A 181 16.56 12.13 -15.51
C HIS A 181 17.75 12.56 -14.64
N GLY A 182 18.76 11.69 -14.54
CA GLY A 182 19.93 11.89 -13.68
C GLY A 182 19.72 11.48 -12.21
N VAL A 183 18.52 10.98 -11.85
CA VAL A 183 18.27 10.36 -10.55
C VAL A 183 18.67 8.89 -10.63
N ARG A 184 19.64 8.48 -9.81
CA ARG A 184 19.98 7.06 -9.63
C ARG A 184 19.00 6.42 -8.66
N LEU A 185 18.22 5.45 -9.13
CA LEU A 185 17.13 4.87 -8.35
C LEU A 185 17.61 3.71 -7.47
N LEU A 186 17.08 3.64 -6.25
CA LEU A 186 17.36 2.64 -5.21
C LEU A 186 18.85 2.50 -4.88
N LYS A 187 19.53 3.63 -4.70
CA LYS A 187 20.88 3.66 -4.14
C LYS A 187 20.88 3.03 -2.76
N SER A 188 21.92 2.28 -2.45
CA SER A 188 22.21 1.77 -1.12
C SER A 188 23.71 1.75 -0.89
N GLU A 189 24.14 1.52 0.35
CA GLU A 189 25.57 1.33 0.64
C GLU A 189 26.18 0.18 -0.17
N ALA A 190 25.41 -0.88 -0.39
CA ALA A 190 25.82 -2.03 -1.20
C ALA A 190 25.74 -1.77 -2.72
N ASN A 191 25.00 -0.76 -3.16
CA ASN A 191 24.87 -0.38 -4.56
C ASN A 191 24.84 1.15 -4.71
N PRO A 192 26.00 1.81 -4.66
CA PRO A 192 26.10 3.27 -4.66
C PRO A 192 25.76 3.91 -6.02
N ASP A 193 25.63 3.14 -7.09
CA ASP A 193 25.20 3.63 -8.41
C ASP A 193 23.69 3.48 -8.66
N GLY A 194 22.97 2.84 -7.73
CA GLY A 194 21.56 2.50 -7.90
C GLY A 194 21.35 1.34 -8.87
N VAL A 195 20.10 0.90 -9.03
CA VAL A 195 19.76 -0.26 -9.87
C VAL A 195 19.39 0.11 -11.31
N MET A 196 19.12 1.39 -11.55
CA MET A 196 18.82 1.97 -12.87
C MET A 196 18.96 3.49 -12.86
N ASP A 197 19.15 4.08 -14.03
CA ASP A 197 18.92 5.50 -14.24
C ASP A 197 17.43 5.79 -14.33
N GLY A 198 16.98 6.90 -13.76
CA GLY A 198 15.57 7.30 -13.84
C GLY A 198 15.08 7.58 -15.26
N SER A 199 15.96 7.83 -16.24
CA SER A 199 15.57 7.93 -17.66
C SER A 199 15.12 6.60 -18.30
N GLU A 200 15.45 5.46 -17.68
CA GLU A 200 14.98 4.13 -18.10
C GLU A 200 13.60 3.77 -17.51
N PHE A 201 13.08 4.59 -16.58
CA PHE A 201 11.86 4.31 -15.84
C PHE A 201 10.62 4.53 -16.71
N ASP A 202 9.75 3.52 -16.79
CA ASP A 202 8.49 3.55 -17.54
C ASP A 202 7.28 3.22 -16.64
N TYR A 203 6.08 3.12 -17.21
CA TYR A 203 4.88 2.83 -16.42
C TYR A 203 4.83 1.40 -15.86
N PHE A 204 5.60 0.44 -16.40
CA PHE A 204 5.71 -0.89 -15.79
C PHE A 204 6.61 -0.86 -14.56
N HIS A 205 7.67 -0.05 -14.56
CA HIS A 205 8.44 0.25 -13.36
C HIS A 205 7.58 0.94 -12.29
N ASP A 206 6.74 1.90 -12.69
CA ASP A 206 5.81 2.60 -11.81
C ASP A 206 4.75 1.63 -11.22
N MET A 207 4.23 0.71 -12.05
CA MET A 207 3.28 -0.32 -11.59
C MET A 207 3.91 -1.21 -10.52
N ILE A 208 5.15 -1.64 -10.75
CA ILE A 208 5.93 -2.41 -9.78
C ILE A 208 6.08 -1.61 -8.49
N ALA A 209 6.40 -0.32 -8.58
CA ALA A 209 6.51 0.53 -7.41
C ALA A 209 5.20 0.59 -6.62
N ALA A 210 4.09 0.91 -7.29
CA ALA A 210 2.77 0.95 -6.67
C ALA A 210 2.40 -0.38 -5.98
N GLN A 211 2.71 -1.52 -6.59
CA GLN A 211 2.41 -2.84 -6.02
C GLN A 211 3.34 -3.21 -4.85
N GLU A 212 4.64 -2.99 -4.94
CA GLU A 212 5.56 -3.35 -3.84
C GLU A 212 5.22 -2.57 -2.55
N PHE A 213 4.83 -1.29 -2.65
CA PHE A 213 4.42 -0.48 -1.49
C PHE A 213 3.12 -0.94 -0.79
N VAL A 214 2.35 -1.84 -1.40
CA VAL A 214 1.10 -2.39 -0.84
C VAL A 214 1.35 -3.64 0.00
N ARG A 215 2.45 -4.36 -0.26
CA ARG A 215 2.79 -5.63 0.43
C ARG A 215 2.78 -5.57 1.97
N PRO A 216 3.06 -4.42 2.64
CA PRO A 216 2.92 -4.33 4.10
C PRO A 216 1.50 -4.57 4.65
N ALA A 217 0.46 -4.52 3.80
CA ALA A 217 -0.95 -4.70 4.18
C ALA A 217 -1.43 -3.74 5.27
N SER A 218 -1.14 -2.45 5.08
CA SER A 218 -1.47 -1.37 6.00
C SER A 218 -2.04 -0.19 5.20
N ARG A 219 -3.34 -0.25 4.88
CA ARG A 219 -3.97 0.67 3.93
C ARG A 219 -3.97 2.12 4.40
N GLY A 220 -4.11 2.39 5.70
CA GLY A 220 -4.05 3.74 6.26
C GLY A 220 -2.66 4.34 6.23
N PHE A 221 -1.65 3.54 6.58
CA PHE A 221 -0.27 3.93 6.37
C PHE A 221 0.04 4.18 4.89
N GLN A 222 -0.48 3.37 3.96
CA GLN A 222 -0.22 3.55 2.53
C GLN A 222 -0.61 4.95 2.04
N ASP A 223 -1.80 5.45 2.42
CA ASP A 223 -2.19 6.84 2.12
C ASP A 223 -1.38 7.87 2.93
N GLY A 224 -1.00 7.51 4.15
CA GLY A 224 -0.16 8.34 5.03
C GLY A 224 1.27 8.48 4.53
N ASN A 225 1.73 7.51 3.74
CA ASN A 225 3.07 7.43 3.20
C ASN A 225 3.20 8.32 1.97
N MET A 226 3.16 9.64 2.19
CA MET A 226 3.38 10.66 1.16
C MET A 226 2.47 10.50 -0.07
N ALA A 227 1.25 9.96 0.06
CA ALA A 227 0.35 9.82 -1.09
C ALA A 227 -0.08 11.19 -1.65
N GLY A 228 -0.21 12.20 -0.79
CA GLY A 228 -0.43 13.60 -1.18
C GLY A 228 0.67 14.13 -2.13
N LEU A 229 1.92 13.66 -2.00
CA LEU A 229 2.99 13.97 -2.94
C LEU A 229 2.71 13.37 -4.33
N THR A 230 2.22 12.13 -4.39
CA THR A 230 1.96 11.45 -5.67
C THR A 230 0.81 12.08 -6.48
N ILE A 231 -0.15 12.71 -5.80
CA ILE A 231 -1.32 13.34 -6.46
C ILE A 231 -1.22 14.87 -6.54
N GLY A 232 -0.47 15.51 -5.64
CA GLY A 232 -0.32 16.96 -5.56
C GLY A 232 0.90 17.47 -6.31
N LEU A 233 2.05 16.82 -6.15
CA LEU A 233 3.32 17.32 -6.73
C LEU A 233 3.34 17.19 -8.25
N THR A 234 2.67 16.18 -8.81
CA THR A 234 2.46 16.01 -10.26
C THR A 234 1.79 17.23 -10.88
N VAL A 235 0.85 17.87 -10.18
CA VAL A 235 0.19 19.09 -10.67
C VAL A 235 1.18 20.25 -10.76
N VAL A 236 2.06 20.42 -9.77
CA VAL A 236 3.12 21.44 -9.78
C VAL A 236 4.13 21.16 -10.90
N LEU A 237 4.53 19.89 -11.06
CA LEU A 237 5.45 19.44 -12.11
C LEU A 237 4.94 19.75 -13.52
N HIS A 238 3.64 19.56 -13.78
CA HIS A 238 3.09 19.67 -15.13
C HIS A 238 2.46 21.03 -15.44
N TYR A 239 2.02 21.79 -14.42
CA TYR A 239 1.18 22.97 -14.63
C TYR A 239 1.68 24.24 -13.95
N SER A 240 2.80 24.23 -13.24
CA SER A 240 3.35 25.49 -12.71
C SER A 240 3.75 26.43 -13.85
N ASN A 241 3.26 27.67 -13.80
CA ASN A 241 3.63 28.71 -14.77
C ASN A 241 4.95 29.42 -14.43
N ASP A 242 5.45 29.21 -13.20
CA ASP A 242 6.68 29.80 -12.68
C ASP A 242 7.72 28.70 -12.46
N ALA A 243 8.81 28.77 -13.22
CA ALA A 243 9.90 27.80 -13.16
C ALA A 243 10.68 27.84 -11.84
N ALA A 244 10.81 29.00 -11.20
CA ALA A 244 11.49 29.13 -9.92
C ALA A 244 10.63 28.55 -8.78
N LEU A 245 9.31 28.83 -8.81
CA LEU A 245 8.35 28.22 -7.88
C LEU A 245 8.33 26.70 -8.05
N GLN A 246 8.25 26.22 -9.30
CA GLN A 246 8.25 24.79 -9.60
C GLN A 246 9.51 24.13 -9.04
N LYS A 247 10.70 24.66 -9.37
CA LYS A 247 11.97 24.08 -8.91
C LYS A 247 12.05 24.01 -7.38
N ARG A 248 11.69 25.09 -6.68
CA ARG A 248 11.71 25.13 -5.20
C ARG A 248 10.80 24.07 -4.59
N VAL A 249 9.53 24.02 -5.02
CA VAL A 249 8.53 23.10 -4.44
C VAL A 249 8.87 21.65 -4.76
N MET A 250 9.34 21.37 -5.99
CA MET A 250 9.82 20.04 -6.37
C MET A 250 10.99 19.60 -5.49
N GLU A 251 12.01 20.44 -5.31
CA GLU A 251 13.18 20.10 -4.50
C GLU A 251 12.80 19.82 -3.04
N GLU A 252 12.01 20.69 -2.42
CA GLU A 252 11.60 20.54 -1.02
C GLU A 252 10.72 19.30 -0.77
N CYS A 253 9.85 18.96 -1.72
CA CYS A 253 9.00 17.77 -1.61
C CYS A 253 9.76 16.48 -1.91
N LEU A 254 10.62 16.47 -2.93
CA LEU A 254 11.39 15.29 -3.35
C LEU A 254 12.54 14.95 -2.38
N THR A 255 13.00 15.93 -1.61
CA THR A 255 13.92 15.71 -0.48
C THR A 255 13.18 15.32 0.81
N GLY A 256 11.84 15.35 0.80
CA GLY A 256 11.02 15.01 1.98
C GLY A 256 11.00 16.09 3.06
N ARG A 257 11.62 17.25 2.85
CA ARG A 257 11.62 18.38 3.80
C ARG A 257 10.23 18.98 3.94
N LYS A 258 9.51 19.12 2.83
CA LYS A 258 8.15 19.65 2.77
C LYS A 258 7.18 18.61 2.22
N LYS A 259 5.93 18.69 2.65
CA LYS A 259 4.86 17.76 2.28
C LYS A 259 3.79 18.52 1.51
N ILE A 260 3.16 17.87 0.55
CA ILE A 260 2.14 18.47 -0.31
C ILE A 260 0.91 17.58 -0.35
N CYS A 261 -0.27 18.18 -0.53
CA CYS A 261 -1.52 17.47 -0.74
C CYS A 261 -2.32 18.06 -1.91
N LEU A 262 -3.31 17.30 -2.36
CA LEU A 262 -4.28 17.72 -3.37
C LEU A 262 -5.63 18.00 -2.70
N ALA A 263 -6.06 19.26 -2.74
CA ALA A 263 -7.20 19.78 -2.00
C ALA A 263 -8.34 20.20 -2.95
N ILE A 264 -9.08 19.21 -3.48
CA ILE A 264 -10.18 19.43 -4.42
C ILE A 264 -11.55 19.32 -3.74
N THR A 265 -11.81 18.17 -3.12
CA THR A 265 -13.13 17.78 -2.58
C THR A 265 -13.61 18.71 -1.48
N GLU A 266 -14.92 18.99 -1.49
CA GLU A 266 -15.63 19.79 -0.49
C GLU A 266 -16.83 19.02 0.06
N ALA A 267 -17.42 19.52 1.15
CA ALA A 267 -18.65 18.93 1.70
C ALA A 267 -19.81 18.87 0.68
N PHE A 268 -19.86 19.83 -0.26
CA PHE A 268 -20.92 19.94 -1.27
C PHE A 268 -20.49 19.49 -2.67
N ALA A 269 -19.21 19.14 -2.87
CA ALA A 269 -18.65 18.82 -4.17
C ALA A 269 -17.63 17.67 -4.05
N GLY A 270 -18.11 16.44 -4.25
CA GLY A 270 -17.32 15.22 -4.35
C GLY A 270 -17.23 14.73 -5.79
N SER A 271 -18.24 14.00 -6.26
CA SER A 271 -18.32 13.53 -7.65
C SER A 271 -18.44 14.68 -8.67
N ASP A 272 -19.13 15.77 -8.30
CA ASP A 272 -19.29 16.98 -9.11
C ASP A 272 -18.25 18.04 -8.72
N VAL A 273 -16.96 17.71 -8.90
CA VAL A 273 -15.85 18.61 -8.55
C VAL A 273 -15.93 19.96 -9.25
N ALA A 274 -16.57 20.03 -10.42
CA ALA A 274 -16.77 21.25 -11.19
C ALA A 274 -17.55 22.33 -10.43
N ARG A 275 -18.39 21.92 -9.48
CA ARG A 275 -19.25 22.80 -8.66
C ARG A 275 -18.72 23.06 -7.25
N LEU A 276 -17.42 22.89 -7.02
CA LEU A 276 -16.78 23.34 -5.80
C LEU A 276 -17.07 24.84 -5.55
N ARG A 277 -17.08 25.26 -4.28
CA ARG A 277 -17.50 26.58 -3.80
C ARG A 277 -16.37 27.39 -3.17
N THR A 278 -15.22 26.79 -2.88
CA THR A 278 -14.03 27.56 -2.48
C THR A 278 -13.74 28.61 -3.55
N THR A 279 -13.65 29.88 -3.17
CA THR A 279 -13.44 31.00 -4.11
C THR A 279 -12.01 31.50 -4.05
N ALA A 280 -11.51 32.02 -5.17
CA ALA A 280 -10.30 32.80 -5.25
C ALA A 280 -10.59 34.12 -5.99
N VAL A 281 -10.53 35.25 -5.28
CA VAL A 281 -10.80 36.58 -5.85
C VAL A 281 -9.50 37.33 -6.01
N LYS A 282 -9.20 37.84 -7.21
CA LYS A 282 -8.01 38.66 -7.42
C LYS A 282 -8.09 39.97 -6.64
N THR A 283 -6.99 40.38 -6.04
CA THR A 283 -6.83 41.72 -5.50
C THR A 283 -6.91 42.77 -6.61
N PRO A 284 -7.29 44.04 -6.31
CA PRO A 284 -7.40 45.09 -7.33
C PRO A 284 -6.12 45.33 -8.13
N ASP A 285 -4.95 45.11 -7.52
CA ASP A 285 -3.64 45.21 -8.18
C ASP A 285 -3.27 43.98 -9.03
N GLY A 286 -4.09 42.93 -9.01
CA GLY A 286 -3.88 41.67 -9.72
C GLY A 286 -2.73 40.81 -9.20
N LYS A 287 -2.06 41.20 -8.10
CA LYS A 287 -0.85 40.53 -7.61
C LYS A 287 -1.13 39.30 -6.76
N HIS A 288 -2.33 39.20 -6.18
CA HIS A 288 -2.71 38.09 -5.30
C HIS A 288 -4.13 37.63 -5.58
N TYR A 289 -4.42 36.41 -5.15
CA TYR A 289 -5.77 35.90 -4.92
C TYR A 289 -6.04 35.90 -3.42
N ILE A 290 -7.28 36.21 -3.04
CA ILE A 290 -7.81 35.98 -1.69
C ILE A 290 -8.66 34.72 -1.75
N VAL A 291 -8.24 33.68 -1.05
CA VAL A 291 -8.86 32.35 -1.06
C VAL A 291 -9.71 32.17 0.19
N ASN A 292 -10.97 31.78 -0.02
CA ASN A 292 -11.95 31.51 1.03
C ASN A 292 -12.71 30.22 0.74
N GLY A 293 -12.83 29.33 1.71
CA GLY A 293 -13.61 28.11 1.56
C GLY A 293 -13.12 26.96 2.42
N THR A 294 -13.60 25.76 2.12
CA THR A 294 -13.30 24.57 2.91
C THR A 294 -13.09 23.36 2.03
N LYS A 295 -12.19 22.47 2.45
CA LYS A 295 -11.89 21.20 1.79
C LYS A 295 -12.08 20.05 2.77
N LYS A 296 -12.47 18.89 2.25
CA LYS A 296 -12.80 17.72 3.07
C LYS A 296 -12.25 16.45 2.45
N TRP A 297 -11.80 15.54 3.31
CA TRP A 297 -11.19 14.26 2.93
C TRP A 297 -9.81 14.38 2.28
N ILE A 298 -9.04 15.39 2.68
CA ILE A 298 -7.74 15.66 2.07
C ILE A 298 -6.66 14.81 2.75
N THR A 299 -6.14 13.84 2.01
CA THR A 299 -5.03 12.97 2.45
C THR A 299 -3.79 13.79 2.75
N ASN A 300 -3.11 13.47 3.85
CA ASN A 300 -1.91 14.15 4.38
C ASN A 300 -2.12 15.62 4.80
N GLY A 301 -3.35 16.16 4.70
CA GLY A 301 -3.63 17.59 4.92
C GLY A 301 -3.21 18.13 6.29
N VAL A 302 -3.24 17.29 7.34
CA VAL A 302 -2.88 17.69 8.71
C VAL A 302 -1.40 18.00 8.88
N PHE A 303 -0.54 17.44 8.03
CA PHE A 303 0.91 17.58 8.13
C PHE A 303 1.57 18.08 6.83
N CYS A 304 0.80 18.50 5.84
CA CYS A 304 1.34 19.10 4.62
C CYS A 304 1.70 20.57 4.81
N ASP A 305 2.71 21.03 4.08
CA ASP A 305 3.14 22.41 3.98
C ASP A 305 2.53 23.11 2.76
N TYR A 306 2.22 22.35 1.71
CA TYR A 306 1.67 22.84 0.45
C TYR A 306 0.31 22.21 0.16
N PHE A 307 -0.60 23.00 -0.41
CA PHE A 307 -1.93 22.58 -0.81
C PHE A 307 -2.15 22.94 -2.27
N VAL A 308 -2.40 21.95 -3.13
CA VAL A 308 -2.88 22.19 -4.49
C VAL A 308 -4.40 22.33 -4.42
N VAL A 309 -4.90 23.55 -4.49
CA VAL A 309 -6.30 23.89 -4.20
C VAL A 309 -7.07 24.15 -5.48
N GLY A 310 -8.16 23.41 -5.69
CA GLY A 310 -9.18 23.77 -6.69
C GLY A 310 -10.12 24.83 -6.14
N CYS A 311 -10.29 25.95 -6.85
CA CYS A 311 -11.12 27.08 -6.42
C CYS A 311 -11.85 27.74 -7.60
N GLN A 312 -13.03 28.30 -7.37
CA GLN A 312 -13.74 29.11 -8.36
C GLN A 312 -13.09 30.48 -8.47
N THR A 313 -12.75 30.84 -9.70
CA THR A 313 -12.46 32.21 -10.13
C THR A 313 -13.64 32.70 -11.00
N ASP A 314 -13.58 33.95 -11.46
CA ASP A 314 -14.67 34.66 -12.16
C ASP A 314 -15.52 33.81 -13.12
N LYS A 315 -14.87 33.09 -14.06
CA LYS A 315 -15.55 32.38 -15.16
C LYS A 315 -15.50 30.87 -15.05
N GLY A 316 -14.97 30.34 -13.95
CA GLY A 316 -14.85 28.90 -13.73
C GLY A 316 -13.70 28.55 -12.79
N MET A 317 -13.40 27.25 -12.73
CA MET A 317 -12.41 26.74 -11.79
C MET A 317 -10.98 27.09 -12.20
N SER A 318 -10.15 27.44 -11.22
CA SER A 318 -8.70 27.55 -11.29
C SER A 318 -8.05 26.61 -10.27
N VAL A 319 -6.75 26.39 -10.40
CA VAL A 319 -5.95 25.63 -9.43
C VAL A 319 -4.83 26.54 -8.92
N LEU A 320 -4.70 26.65 -7.60
CA LEU A 320 -3.66 27.44 -6.94
C LEU A 320 -2.78 26.56 -6.07
N LEU A 321 -1.48 26.84 -6.04
CA LEU A 321 -0.60 26.34 -5.01
C LEU A 321 -0.67 27.27 -3.78
N VAL A 322 -1.24 26.78 -2.69
CA VAL A 322 -1.34 27.52 -1.42
C VAL A 322 -0.29 26.98 -0.45
N GLU A 323 0.50 27.85 0.14
CA GLU A 323 1.43 27.50 1.21
C GLU A 323 0.70 27.56 2.56
N ARG A 324 1.03 26.67 3.50
CA ARG A 324 0.51 26.74 4.86
C ARG A 324 0.96 28.06 5.49
N GLY A 325 0.00 28.80 6.03
CA GLY A 325 0.25 30.07 6.70
C GLY A 325 -0.99 30.60 7.38
N GLU A 326 -1.03 31.91 7.58
CA GLU A 326 -2.17 32.63 8.16
C GLU A 326 -3.46 32.33 7.37
N GLY A 327 -4.55 32.07 8.09
CA GLY A 327 -5.86 31.73 7.51
C GLY A 327 -6.02 30.28 7.05
N VAL A 328 -4.98 29.43 7.16
CA VAL A 328 -5.08 27.99 6.84
C VAL A 328 -5.20 27.16 8.12
N GLU A 329 -6.37 26.58 8.35
CA GLU A 329 -6.61 25.66 9.48
C GLU A 329 -6.84 24.23 8.99
N THR A 330 -6.32 23.25 9.74
CA THR A 330 -6.46 21.83 9.40
C THR A 330 -6.92 21.00 10.59
N LYS A 331 -7.92 20.15 10.39
CA LYS A 331 -8.47 19.25 11.41
C LYS A 331 -8.53 17.81 10.89
N ALA A 332 -7.97 16.88 11.66
CA ALA A 332 -8.03 15.46 11.32
C ALA A 332 -9.48 14.95 11.25
N ILE A 333 -9.76 14.06 10.29
CA ILE A 333 -11.03 13.34 10.20
C ILE A 333 -10.76 11.86 10.49
N LYS A 334 -11.44 11.34 11.50
CA LYS A 334 -11.43 9.90 11.81
C LYS A 334 -12.26 9.15 10.78
N THR A 335 -11.67 8.17 10.13
CA THR A 335 -12.31 7.29 9.14
C THR A 335 -12.19 5.83 9.56
N SER A 336 -12.78 4.91 8.79
CA SER A 336 -12.75 3.48 9.10
C SER A 336 -11.38 2.82 8.92
N TYR A 337 -10.44 3.43 8.17
CA TYR A 337 -9.05 2.99 8.07
C TYR A 337 -8.13 3.84 8.99
N SER A 338 -6.88 3.42 9.21
CA SER A 338 -6.02 4.04 10.23
C SER A 338 -5.83 5.56 10.06
N ALA A 339 -5.71 6.29 11.18
CA ALA A 339 -5.47 7.73 11.20
C ALA A 339 -4.11 8.14 10.59
N ALA A 340 -3.21 7.18 10.37
CA ALA A 340 -1.92 7.38 9.71
C ALA A 340 -2.04 8.11 8.36
N ALA A 341 -3.17 7.93 7.66
CA ALA A 341 -3.45 8.61 6.39
C ALA A 341 -3.44 10.15 6.45
N GLY A 342 -3.70 10.72 7.64
CA GLY A 342 -3.83 12.16 7.80
C GLY A 342 -4.99 12.73 6.97
N THR A 343 -6.13 12.02 6.93
CA THR A 343 -7.33 12.51 6.24
C THR A 343 -7.85 13.77 6.94
N THR A 344 -8.06 14.85 6.17
CA THR A 344 -8.15 16.20 6.76
C THR A 344 -9.35 17.00 6.26
N TYR A 345 -9.91 17.80 7.15
CA TYR A 345 -10.75 18.96 6.85
C TYR A 345 -9.89 20.22 6.89
N ILE A 346 -9.98 21.06 5.86
CA ILE A 346 -9.16 22.27 5.72
C ILE A 346 -10.09 23.46 5.60
N THR A 347 -9.78 24.54 6.31
CA THR A 347 -10.42 25.85 6.17
C THR A 347 -9.41 26.83 5.61
N PHE A 348 -9.85 27.63 4.64
CA PHE A 348 -9.15 28.80 4.12
C PHE A 348 -9.98 30.03 4.47
N ASP A 349 -9.43 30.91 5.30
CA ASP A 349 -10.02 32.20 5.69
C ASP A 349 -9.11 33.34 5.26
N ASN A 350 -9.53 34.09 4.24
CA ASN A 350 -8.84 35.23 3.67
C ASN A 350 -7.36 34.97 3.33
N VAL A 351 -7.05 33.77 2.85
CA VAL A 351 -5.68 33.36 2.57
C VAL A 351 -5.16 34.09 1.33
N LYS A 352 -4.11 34.87 1.51
CA LYS A 352 -3.49 35.67 0.44
C LYS A 352 -2.45 34.86 -0.32
N VAL A 353 -2.72 34.58 -1.59
CA VAL A 353 -1.90 33.71 -2.45
C VAL A 353 -1.33 34.51 -3.61
N PRO A 354 -0.02 34.52 -3.88
CA PRO A 354 0.55 35.22 -5.03
C PRO A 354 -0.06 34.76 -6.36
N ALA A 355 -0.25 35.69 -7.31
CA ALA A 355 -0.85 35.36 -8.60
C ALA A 355 0.00 34.36 -9.42
N GLY A 356 1.32 34.36 -9.22
CA GLY A 356 2.26 33.40 -9.81
C GLY A 356 2.08 31.95 -9.35
N ASN A 357 1.34 31.73 -8.26
CA ASN A 357 1.02 30.38 -7.76
C ASN A 357 -0.15 29.72 -8.52
N LEU A 358 -0.70 30.38 -9.54
CA LEU A 358 -1.67 29.78 -10.45
C LEU A 358 -1.02 28.61 -11.21
N LEU A 359 -1.65 27.44 -11.14
CA LEU A 359 -1.25 26.24 -11.87
C LEU A 359 -2.15 26.07 -13.11
N GLY A 360 -1.55 26.15 -14.28
CA GLY A 360 -2.23 26.11 -15.57
C GLY A 360 -2.90 27.44 -15.90
N GLN A 361 -3.95 27.38 -16.71
CA GLN A 361 -4.68 28.58 -17.13
C GLN A 361 -5.85 28.88 -16.18
N GLU A 362 -6.01 30.16 -15.84
CA GLU A 362 -7.13 30.65 -15.04
C GLU A 362 -8.47 30.28 -15.70
N ASN A 363 -9.46 29.89 -14.88
CA ASN A 363 -10.78 29.40 -15.30
C ASN A 363 -10.75 28.09 -16.13
N LYS A 364 -9.59 27.43 -16.26
CA LYS A 364 -9.41 26.15 -16.97
C LYS A 364 -8.87 25.03 -16.06
N GLY A 365 -8.95 25.22 -14.75
CA GLY A 365 -8.47 24.28 -13.73
C GLY A 365 -9.11 22.89 -13.78
N ILE A 366 -10.32 22.76 -14.34
CA ILE A 366 -10.95 21.44 -14.53
C ILE A 366 -10.10 20.50 -15.40
N TYR A 367 -9.41 21.03 -16.42
CA TYR A 367 -8.57 20.22 -17.31
C TYR A 367 -7.28 19.76 -16.60
N VAL A 368 -6.74 20.61 -15.73
CA VAL A 368 -5.58 20.28 -14.87
C VAL A 368 -5.92 19.08 -13.98
N ILE A 369 -7.05 19.15 -13.28
CA ILE A 369 -7.48 18.12 -12.33
C ILE A 369 -7.83 16.81 -13.04
N LEU A 370 -8.59 16.86 -14.14
CA LEU A 370 -9.01 15.65 -14.86
C LEU A 370 -7.83 14.90 -15.48
N ALA A 371 -6.81 15.60 -15.98
CA ALA A 371 -5.60 14.97 -16.49
C ALA A 371 -4.83 14.28 -15.35
N ASN A 372 -4.70 14.94 -14.20
CA ASN A 372 -4.02 14.40 -13.02
C ASN A 372 -4.67 13.12 -12.47
N PHE A 373 -6.01 13.05 -12.50
CA PHE A 373 -6.75 11.89 -11.97
C PHE A 373 -6.51 10.57 -12.73
N ASN A 374 -6.06 10.60 -13.98
CA ASN A 374 -5.87 9.35 -14.73
C ASN A 374 -4.74 8.50 -14.15
N HIS A 375 -3.60 9.11 -13.80
CA HIS A 375 -2.49 8.40 -13.17
C HIS A 375 -2.87 7.93 -11.75
N GLU A 376 -3.54 8.78 -10.97
CA GLU A 376 -4.06 8.43 -9.64
C GLU A 376 -4.96 7.18 -9.69
N ARG A 377 -5.96 7.16 -10.59
CA ARG A 377 -6.91 6.03 -10.73
C ARG A 377 -6.22 4.74 -11.16
N TRP A 378 -5.23 4.84 -12.05
CA TRP A 378 -4.43 3.69 -12.46
C TRP A 378 -3.59 3.17 -11.27
N GLY A 379 -2.94 4.05 -10.50
CA GLY A 379 -2.18 3.68 -9.30
C GLY A 379 -3.05 2.99 -8.24
N MET A 380 -4.31 3.43 -8.09
CA MET A 380 -5.29 2.74 -7.24
C MET A 380 -5.62 1.33 -7.76
N ALA A 381 -5.78 1.14 -9.07
CA ALA A 381 -5.99 -0.18 -9.65
C ALA A 381 -4.77 -1.10 -9.41
N CYS A 382 -3.54 -0.57 -9.52
CA CYS A 382 -2.32 -1.29 -9.14
C CYS A 382 -2.38 -1.78 -7.69
N ALA A 383 -2.73 -0.87 -6.77
CA ALA A 383 -2.77 -1.16 -5.34
C ALA A 383 -3.84 -2.20 -4.98
N VAL A 384 -5.07 -1.99 -5.45
CA VAL A 384 -6.21 -2.89 -5.18
C VAL A 384 -5.94 -4.29 -5.67
N ASN A 385 -5.37 -4.43 -6.87
CA ASN A 385 -5.06 -5.72 -7.45
C ASN A 385 -3.95 -6.45 -6.67
N ARG A 386 -2.90 -5.73 -6.25
CA ARG A 386 -1.86 -6.33 -5.40
C ARG A 386 -2.36 -6.74 -4.02
N TYR A 387 -3.20 -5.92 -3.38
CA TYR A 387 -3.74 -6.26 -2.07
C TYR A 387 -4.69 -7.47 -2.18
N SER A 388 -5.53 -7.49 -3.21
CA SER A 388 -6.40 -8.64 -3.50
C SER A 388 -5.61 -9.94 -3.68
N ARG A 389 -4.47 -9.87 -4.38
CA ARG A 389 -3.55 -11.01 -4.53
C ARG A 389 -2.94 -11.46 -3.21
N LEU A 390 -2.54 -10.53 -2.35
CA LEU A 390 -2.04 -10.85 -1.01
C LEU A 390 -3.13 -11.54 -0.16
N VAL A 391 -4.39 -11.13 -0.30
CA VAL A 391 -5.51 -11.80 0.39
C VAL A 391 -5.72 -13.22 -0.13
N VAL A 392 -5.56 -13.47 -1.43
CA VAL A 392 -5.59 -14.82 -2.01
C VAL A 392 -4.47 -15.69 -1.42
N GLU A 393 -3.25 -15.17 -1.36
CA GLU A 393 -2.11 -15.85 -0.71
C GLU A 393 -2.45 -16.24 0.74
N GLU A 394 -2.97 -15.29 1.50
CA GLU A 394 -3.35 -15.48 2.89
C GLU A 394 -4.44 -16.55 3.06
N CYS A 395 -5.43 -16.59 2.17
CA CYS A 395 -6.47 -17.62 2.16
C CYS A 395 -5.93 -19.00 1.77
N LEU A 396 -4.99 -19.07 0.82
CA LEU A 396 -4.34 -20.33 0.46
C LEU A 396 -3.52 -20.90 1.63
N LYS A 397 -2.69 -20.08 2.28
CA LYS A 397 -1.94 -20.49 3.48
C LYS A 397 -2.88 -20.99 4.56
N TRP A 398 -3.90 -20.21 4.91
CA TRP A 398 -4.83 -20.57 5.98
C TRP A 398 -5.62 -21.83 5.68
N SER A 399 -6.11 -22.00 4.46
CA SER A 399 -6.90 -23.18 4.09
C SER A 399 -6.08 -24.48 4.11
N HIS A 400 -4.78 -24.43 3.85
CA HIS A 400 -3.88 -25.59 3.94
C HIS A 400 -3.48 -25.92 5.39
N GLN A 401 -3.55 -24.94 6.28
CA GLN A 401 -3.16 -25.09 7.68
C GLN A 401 -4.36 -25.47 8.58
N ARG A 402 -5.53 -24.87 8.36
CA ARG A 402 -6.67 -25.00 9.26
C ARG A 402 -7.32 -26.37 9.16
N LEU A 403 -7.44 -27.08 10.30
CA LEU A 403 -8.24 -28.29 10.42
C LEU A 403 -9.71 -27.98 10.79
N VAL A 404 -10.64 -28.63 10.08
CA VAL A 404 -12.09 -28.68 10.36
C VAL A 404 -12.61 -30.08 10.05
N PHE A 405 -13.46 -30.63 10.92
CA PHE A 405 -13.99 -31.99 10.76
C PHE A 405 -12.90 -33.05 10.51
N GLY A 406 -11.74 -32.91 11.17
CA GLY A 406 -10.60 -33.84 11.06
C GLY A 406 -9.80 -33.77 9.75
N LYS A 407 -10.08 -32.80 8.86
CA LYS A 407 -9.36 -32.60 7.58
C LYS A 407 -8.96 -31.15 7.42
N ARG A 408 -8.09 -30.84 6.45
CA ARG A 408 -7.75 -29.43 6.17
C ARG A 408 -8.94 -28.73 5.54
N LEU A 409 -9.04 -27.43 5.75
CA LEU A 409 -10.11 -26.60 5.20
C LEU A 409 -10.11 -26.66 3.66
N ILE A 410 -8.92 -26.69 3.05
CA ILE A 410 -8.74 -26.84 1.60
C ILE A 410 -9.31 -28.17 1.05
N ASP A 411 -9.44 -29.21 1.89
CA ASP A 411 -9.98 -30.51 1.45
C ASP A 411 -11.50 -30.44 1.22
N GLN A 412 -12.17 -29.36 1.65
CA GLN A 412 -13.59 -29.10 1.39
C GLN A 412 -13.80 -28.50 -0.02
N PRO A 413 -14.60 -29.13 -0.90
CA PRO A 413 -14.83 -28.62 -2.27
C PRO A 413 -15.36 -27.18 -2.32
N VAL A 414 -16.21 -26.81 -1.36
CA VAL A 414 -16.77 -25.45 -1.26
C VAL A 414 -15.70 -24.38 -1.04
N ILE A 415 -14.60 -24.71 -0.35
CA ILE A 415 -13.48 -23.79 -0.14
C ILE A 415 -12.65 -23.66 -1.41
N ARG A 416 -12.40 -24.76 -2.12
CA ARG A 416 -11.71 -24.72 -3.41
C ARG A 416 -12.47 -23.90 -4.45
N LEU A 417 -13.80 -23.95 -4.44
CA LEU A 417 -14.63 -23.11 -5.32
C LEU A 417 -14.45 -21.61 -5.04
N LYS A 418 -14.43 -21.21 -3.77
CA LYS A 418 -14.18 -19.81 -3.37
C LYS A 418 -12.79 -19.34 -3.83
N LEU A 419 -11.76 -20.14 -3.57
CA LEU A 419 -10.39 -19.84 -4.00
C LEU A 419 -10.28 -19.74 -5.53
N ALA A 420 -10.91 -20.66 -6.27
CA ALA A 420 -10.92 -20.62 -7.74
C ALA A 420 -11.52 -19.30 -8.26
N LYS A 421 -12.63 -18.85 -7.68
CA LYS A 421 -13.26 -17.56 -8.00
C LYS A 421 -12.30 -16.38 -7.73
N MET A 422 -11.71 -16.33 -6.54
CA MET A 422 -10.79 -15.25 -6.16
C MET A 422 -9.55 -15.20 -7.06
N ILE A 423 -8.96 -16.36 -7.37
CA ILE A 423 -7.78 -16.48 -8.26
C ILE A 423 -8.14 -16.00 -9.66
N ALA A 424 -9.26 -16.45 -10.23
CA ALA A 424 -9.69 -16.06 -11.57
C ALA A 424 -9.86 -14.54 -11.67
N LEU A 425 -10.47 -13.90 -10.65
CA LEU A 425 -10.62 -12.46 -10.60
C LEU A 425 -9.26 -11.74 -10.56
N VAL A 426 -8.35 -12.11 -9.65
CA VAL A 426 -7.04 -11.45 -9.52
C VAL A 426 -6.20 -11.57 -10.80
N GLU A 427 -6.17 -12.77 -11.41
CA GLU A 427 -5.41 -12.99 -12.65
C GLU A 427 -5.97 -12.21 -13.84
N SER A 428 -7.30 -12.16 -13.99
CA SER A 428 -7.93 -11.40 -15.07
C SER A 428 -7.68 -9.90 -14.93
N HIS A 429 -7.75 -9.37 -13.71
CA HIS A 429 -7.48 -7.95 -13.44
C HIS A 429 -6.01 -7.60 -13.56
N GLN A 430 -5.08 -8.51 -13.21
CA GLN A 430 -3.65 -8.31 -13.46
C GLN A 430 -3.35 -8.19 -14.95
N SER A 431 -3.97 -9.05 -15.77
CA SER A 431 -3.83 -8.99 -17.23
C SER A 431 -4.42 -7.71 -17.84
N TRP A 432 -5.58 -7.27 -17.37
CA TRP A 432 -6.19 -6.00 -17.81
C TRP A 432 -5.34 -4.80 -17.39
N LEU A 433 -4.85 -4.79 -16.15
CA LEU A 433 -3.93 -3.76 -15.65
C LEU A 433 -2.67 -3.66 -16.52
N GLU A 434 -2.00 -4.79 -16.79
CA GLU A 434 -0.81 -4.82 -17.64
C GLU A 434 -1.10 -4.30 -19.07
N THR A 435 -2.28 -4.60 -19.60
CA THR A 435 -2.71 -4.09 -20.92
C THR A 435 -2.87 -2.56 -20.90
N ILE A 436 -3.50 -2.01 -19.85
CA ILE A 436 -3.64 -0.55 -19.70
C ILE A 436 -2.28 0.12 -19.51
N THR A 437 -1.41 -0.45 -18.67
CA THR A 437 -0.04 0.03 -18.45
C THR A 437 0.78 0.02 -19.75
N TYR A 438 0.63 -1.02 -20.58
CA TYR A 438 1.27 -1.07 -21.89
C TYR A 438 0.83 0.11 -22.78
N GLN A 439 -0.46 0.43 -22.84
CA GLN A 439 -0.95 1.58 -23.60
C GLN A 439 -0.39 2.91 -23.07
N MET A 440 -0.25 3.05 -21.74
CA MET A 440 0.40 4.23 -21.14
C MET A 440 1.87 4.35 -21.57
N CYS A 441 2.61 3.24 -21.72
CA CYS A 441 3.97 3.28 -22.26
C CYS A 441 4.04 3.64 -23.76
N LYS A 442 2.97 3.43 -24.54
CA LYS A 442 2.99 3.61 -26.01
C LYS A 442 2.36 4.92 -26.48
N LEU A 443 1.43 5.47 -25.72
CA LEU A 443 0.72 6.70 -26.08
C LEU A 443 1.44 7.93 -25.54
N PRO A 444 1.63 8.99 -26.35
CA PRO A 444 2.02 10.30 -25.85
C PRO A 444 1.02 10.83 -24.81
N PHE A 445 1.49 11.71 -23.90
CA PHE A 445 0.69 12.18 -22.76
C PHE A 445 -0.64 12.83 -23.15
N ASP A 446 -0.66 13.63 -24.22
CA ASP A 446 -1.87 14.28 -24.74
C ASP A 446 -2.90 13.26 -25.28
N GLN A 447 -2.42 12.19 -25.93
CA GLN A 447 -3.28 11.08 -26.35
C GLN A 447 -3.78 10.27 -25.16
N GLN A 448 -2.94 10.02 -24.15
CA GLN A 448 -3.38 9.37 -22.91
C GLN A 448 -4.51 10.16 -22.25
N ALA A 449 -4.34 11.47 -22.07
CA ALA A 449 -5.35 12.34 -21.46
C ALA A 449 -6.71 12.27 -22.18
N LYS A 450 -6.69 12.09 -23.50
CA LYS A 450 -7.89 12.02 -24.34
C LYS A 450 -8.53 10.63 -24.38
N HIS A 451 -7.74 9.56 -24.43
CA HIS A 451 -8.21 8.22 -24.77
C HIS A 451 -8.21 7.24 -23.61
N MET A 452 -7.42 7.47 -22.56
CA MET A 452 -7.23 6.51 -21.47
C MET A 452 -8.17 6.72 -20.28
N GLY A 453 -8.80 7.89 -20.14
CA GLY A 453 -9.64 8.21 -18.98
C GLY A 453 -10.80 7.23 -18.78
N GLY A 454 -11.51 6.85 -19.85
CA GLY A 454 -12.60 5.88 -19.84
C GLY A 454 -12.11 4.45 -19.52
N PRO A 455 -11.15 3.89 -20.29
CA PRO A 455 -10.56 2.59 -20.00
C PRO A 455 -9.99 2.44 -18.58
N ILE A 456 -9.26 3.45 -18.08
CA ILE A 456 -8.74 3.46 -16.69
C ILE A 456 -9.89 3.51 -15.68
N GLY A 457 -10.92 4.34 -15.93
CA GLY A 457 -12.11 4.41 -15.08
C GLY A 457 -12.82 3.07 -14.96
N LEU A 458 -13.03 2.37 -16.08
CA LEU A 458 -13.64 1.03 -16.13
C LEU A 458 -12.77 -0.02 -15.41
N LEU A 459 -11.45 0.01 -15.61
CA LEU A 459 -10.53 -0.88 -14.90
C LEU A 459 -10.60 -0.67 -13.39
N LYS A 460 -10.57 0.59 -12.92
CA LYS A 460 -10.61 0.91 -11.49
C LYS A 460 -11.95 0.50 -10.87
N MET A 461 -13.07 0.78 -11.53
CA MET A 461 -14.39 0.29 -11.14
C MET A 461 -14.41 -1.25 -11.02
N SER A 462 -13.94 -1.96 -12.03
CA SER A 462 -13.93 -3.43 -12.01
C SER A 462 -13.01 -3.99 -10.91
N SER A 463 -11.83 -3.38 -10.73
CA SER A 463 -10.86 -3.80 -9.72
C SER A 463 -11.40 -3.65 -8.29
N THR A 464 -12.15 -2.58 -8.00
CA THR A 464 -12.77 -2.37 -6.68
C THR A 464 -13.98 -3.27 -6.45
N ARG A 465 -14.70 -3.66 -7.51
CA ARG A 465 -15.73 -4.71 -7.45
C ARG A 465 -15.13 -6.10 -7.19
N MET A 466 -14.02 -6.44 -7.84
CA MET A 466 -13.25 -7.64 -7.51
C MET A 466 -12.84 -7.64 -6.04
N ALA A 467 -12.32 -6.51 -5.54
CA ALA A 467 -11.86 -6.40 -4.16
C ALA A 467 -12.98 -6.67 -3.15
N HIS A 468 -14.20 -6.18 -3.42
CA HIS A 468 -15.39 -6.51 -2.63
C HIS A 468 -15.62 -8.03 -2.59
N GLU A 469 -15.67 -8.70 -3.73
CA GLU A 469 -15.93 -10.14 -3.78
C GLU A 469 -14.83 -10.94 -3.07
N ILE A 470 -13.57 -10.54 -3.21
CA ILE A 470 -12.44 -11.17 -2.53
C ILE A 470 -12.50 -10.93 -1.03
N ALA A 471 -12.88 -9.72 -0.57
CA ALA A 471 -13.02 -9.41 0.84
C ALA A 471 -14.09 -10.30 1.51
N ASP A 472 -15.26 -10.42 0.88
CA ASP A 472 -16.36 -11.25 1.40
C ASP A 472 -15.95 -12.73 1.50
N GLU A 473 -15.40 -13.29 0.40
CA GLU A 473 -14.97 -14.68 0.38
C GLU A 473 -13.84 -14.95 1.39
N ALA A 474 -12.89 -14.01 1.53
CA ALA A 474 -11.79 -14.14 2.48
C ALA A 474 -12.29 -14.16 3.93
N VAL A 475 -13.22 -13.29 4.31
CA VAL A 475 -13.80 -13.31 5.65
C VAL A 475 -14.49 -14.64 5.93
N GLN A 476 -15.23 -15.19 4.96
CA GLN A 476 -15.87 -16.50 5.11
C GLN A 476 -14.86 -17.65 5.26
N ILE A 477 -13.75 -17.63 4.52
CA ILE A 477 -12.67 -18.62 4.64
C ILE A 477 -11.98 -18.53 6.02
N TRP A 478 -11.82 -17.32 6.54
CA TRP A 478 -11.13 -17.07 7.81
C TRP A 478 -12.03 -17.14 9.05
N GLY A 479 -13.35 -17.11 8.88
CA GLY A 479 -14.32 -17.09 9.97
C GLY A 479 -14.07 -15.92 10.93
N GLY A 480 -14.20 -16.17 12.24
CA GLY A 480 -14.00 -15.13 13.26
C GLY A 480 -12.64 -14.42 13.21
N ARG A 481 -11.58 -15.08 12.70
CA ARG A 481 -10.26 -14.44 12.52
C ARG A 481 -10.31 -13.34 11.46
N GLY A 482 -11.15 -13.46 10.43
CA GLY A 482 -11.34 -12.42 9.42
C GLY A 482 -11.97 -11.13 9.97
N LEU A 483 -12.47 -11.17 11.20
CA LEU A 483 -13.03 -10.02 11.93
C LEU A 483 -12.06 -9.45 12.97
N THR A 484 -10.86 -10.02 13.10
CA THR A 484 -9.90 -9.67 14.16
C THR A 484 -8.81 -8.74 13.63
N GLN A 485 -8.68 -7.54 14.19
CA GLN A 485 -7.71 -6.52 13.74
C GLN A 485 -6.25 -6.89 14.09
N THR A 486 -6.05 -7.88 14.94
CA THR A 486 -4.73 -8.32 15.44
C THR A 486 -4.43 -9.76 15.04
N GLY A 487 -3.20 -10.20 15.31
CA GLY A 487 -2.75 -11.57 15.02
C GLY A 487 -2.83 -11.91 13.52
N MET A 488 -3.07 -13.18 13.23
CA MET A 488 -3.09 -13.71 11.86
C MET A 488 -4.19 -13.10 10.98
N GLY A 489 -5.32 -12.69 11.59
CA GLY A 489 -6.48 -12.16 10.87
C GLY A 489 -6.30 -10.74 10.35
N ARG A 490 -5.29 -10.01 10.85
CA ARG A 490 -5.08 -8.57 10.60
C ARG A 490 -5.15 -8.19 9.12
N VAL A 491 -4.53 -8.97 8.24
CA VAL A 491 -4.49 -8.67 6.79
C VAL A 491 -5.89 -8.75 6.17
N ILE A 492 -6.64 -9.79 6.53
CA ILE A 492 -8.00 -10.03 6.03
C ILE A 492 -8.95 -8.98 6.59
N GLU A 493 -8.88 -8.69 7.90
CA GLU A 493 -9.69 -7.66 8.53
C GLU A 493 -9.39 -6.28 7.94
N ASN A 494 -8.11 -5.92 7.79
CA ASN A 494 -7.72 -4.63 7.23
C ASN A 494 -8.24 -4.49 5.80
N PHE A 495 -8.06 -5.50 4.95
CA PHE A 495 -8.60 -5.47 3.60
C PHE A 495 -10.13 -5.35 3.59
N ASN A 496 -10.85 -6.17 4.37
CA ASN A 496 -12.31 -6.13 4.44
C ASN A 496 -12.86 -4.78 4.94
N ARG A 497 -12.20 -4.19 5.95
CA ARG A 497 -12.60 -2.87 6.47
C ARG A 497 -12.28 -1.74 5.50
N THR A 498 -11.27 -1.90 4.64
CA THR A 498 -10.69 -0.79 3.88
C THR A 498 -10.84 -0.85 2.36
N TYR A 499 -11.24 -1.98 1.75
CA TYR A 499 -11.39 -2.09 0.29
C TYR A 499 -12.34 -1.02 -0.29
N LYS A 500 -13.35 -0.60 0.48
CA LYS A 500 -14.35 0.37 0.03
C LYS A 500 -13.78 1.78 -0.13
N PHE A 501 -12.65 2.11 0.52
CA PHE A 501 -11.99 3.39 0.29
C PHE A 501 -11.59 3.52 -1.17
N ASP A 502 -10.95 2.48 -1.74
CA ASP A 502 -10.54 2.52 -3.13
C ASP A 502 -11.74 2.54 -4.09
N ALA A 503 -12.90 2.00 -3.72
CA ALA A 503 -14.13 2.13 -4.51
C ALA A 503 -14.65 3.58 -4.60
N ILE A 504 -14.35 4.43 -3.62
CA ILE A 504 -14.86 5.80 -3.50
C ILE A 504 -13.83 6.85 -3.93
N LEU A 505 -12.58 6.71 -3.49
CA LEU A 505 -11.47 7.62 -3.81
C LEU A 505 -11.15 7.58 -5.33
N GLY A 506 -10.56 8.65 -5.86
CA GLY A 506 -10.27 8.77 -7.31
C GLY A 506 -11.51 8.79 -8.22
N GLY A 507 -12.72 8.83 -7.65
CA GLY A 507 -14.01 8.77 -8.35
C GLY A 507 -14.78 7.50 -7.99
N ALA A 508 -16.06 7.65 -7.62
CA ALA A 508 -16.92 6.51 -7.28
C ALA A 508 -17.17 5.58 -8.48
N GLU A 509 -17.47 4.32 -8.21
CA GLU A 509 -17.70 3.27 -9.21
C GLU A 509 -18.69 3.72 -10.30
N GLU A 510 -19.82 4.30 -9.92
CA GLU A 510 -20.86 4.76 -10.83
C GLU A 510 -20.38 5.91 -11.73
N VAL A 511 -19.61 6.84 -11.16
CA VAL A 511 -19.06 8.00 -11.88
C VAL A 511 -18.05 7.55 -12.93
N LEU A 512 -17.24 6.54 -12.60
CA LEU A 512 -16.23 6.01 -13.51
C LEU A 512 -16.80 5.10 -14.58
N GLY A 513 -17.82 4.30 -14.23
CA GLY A 513 -18.61 3.55 -15.21
C GLY A 513 -19.26 4.47 -16.23
N ASP A 514 -19.94 5.52 -15.76
CA ASP A 514 -20.54 6.56 -16.61
C ASP A 514 -19.49 7.32 -17.44
N LEU A 515 -18.33 7.68 -16.86
CA LEU A 515 -17.22 8.30 -17.60
C LEU A 515 -16.77 7.41 -18.77
N GLY A 516 -16.59 6.11 -18.53
CA GLY A 516 -16.20 5.14 -19.56
C GLY A 516 -17.17 5.13 -20.74
N VAL A 517 -18.47 5.05 -20.44
CA VAL A 517 -19.52 5.02 -21.47
C VAL A 517 -19.65 6.36 -22.18
N ARG A 518 -19.65 7.50 -21.46
CA ARG A 518 -19.75 8.84 -22.08
C ARG A 518 -18.59 9.13 -23.01
N GLN A 519 -17.38 8.69 -22.69
CA GLN A 519 -16.25 8.84 -23.62
C GLN A 519 -16.46 8.01 -24.89
N ALA A 520 -16.90 6.76 -24.78
CA ALA A 520 -17.22 5.94 -25.95
C ALA A 520 -18.30 6.60 -26.82
N MET A 521 -19.39 7.08 -26.22
CA MET A 521 -20.47 7.78 -26.93
C MET A 521 -19.99 9.04 -27.65
N LYS A 522 -19.12 9.85 -27.00
CA LYS A 522 -18.56 11.08 -27.59
C LYS A 522 -17.80 10.81 -28.88
N PHE A 523 -17.17 9.64 -29.00
CA PHE A 523 -16.37 9.25 -30.18
C PHE A 523 -17.08 8.24 -31.09
N MET A 524 -18.38 7.98 -30.88
CA MET A 524 -19.15 7.08 -31.73
C MET A 524 -19.15 7.57 -33.19
N PRO A 525 -18.65 6.77 -34.16
CA PRO A 525 -18.60 7.22 -35.53
C PRO A 525 -20.01 7.40 -36.08
N LYS A 526 -20.37 8.61 -36.51
CA LYS A 526 -21.71 8.90 -37.08
C LYS A 526 -22.04 8.07 -38.31
N ALA A 527 -21.03 7.56 -39.01
CA ALA A 527 -21.20 6.75 -40.23
C ALA A 527 -21.71 5.33 -39.97
N VAL A 528 -21.71 4.85 -38.71
CA VAL A 528 -22.19 3.50 -38.34
C VAL A 528 -23.46 3.55 -37.46
N LEU A 529 -24.12 4.71 -37.39
CA LEU A 529 -25.43 4.93 -36.77
C LEU A 529 -26.46 5.07 -37.89
#